data_AF-A0A645FBN8-F1
#
_entry.id   AF-A0A645FBN8-F1
#
_cell.length_a   1.000
_cell.length_b   1.000
_cell.length_c   1.000
_cell.angle_alpha   90.00
_cell.angle_beta   90.00
_cell.angle_gamma   90.00
#
_symmetry.space_group_name_H-M   'P 1'
#
loop_
_entity.id
_entity.type
_entity.pdbx_description
1 polymer ?
#
loop_
_entity_poly.entity_id
_entity_poly.type
_entity_poly.pdbx_seq_one_letter_code
_entity_poly.pdbx_strand_id
1 'polypeptide(L)'
;MGRTQEAFALVDDNLAQYPNYGGERYYLRAFMYYQLGEYEKARTDLMLGQGNVWAFPAEAELVAAYLAYHDGNKDLGDYWLGEAYLERHPMLGPYLNNLIATEVKAHGITIREYTPDWSAIRTPNLLQFLSTPTPEPVPLGTQESPVIMN
;
A
#
# COMPACT_ATOMS: atom_id res chain seq x y z
N MET A 1 -20.41 11.61 2.70
CA MET A 1 -19.06 11.80 3.29
C MET A 1 -19.21 12.81 4.41
N GLY A 2 -18.79 12.50 5.64
CA GLY A 2 -19.04 13.40 6.79
C GLY A 2 -18.75 12.83 8.18
N ARG A 3 -18.42 11.53 8.28
CA ARG A 3 -18.06 10.86 9.54
C ARG A 3 -16.61 10.35 9.54
N THR A 4 -15.74 10.96 8.73
CA THR A 4 -14.35 10.52 8.54
C THR A 4 -13.58 10.54 9.86
N GLN A 5 -13.76 11.57 10.68
CA GLN A 5 -13.12 11.68 12.00
C GLN A 5 -13.61 10.61 12.98
N GLU A 6 -14.92 10.32 13.00
CA GLU A 6 -15.48 9.27 13.85
C GLU A 6 -14.98 7.88 13.41
N ALA A 7 -14.90 7.63 12.11
CA ALA A 7 -14.34 6.39 11.58
C ALA A 7 -12.87 6.22 11.97
N PHE A 8 -12.07 7.30 11.91
CA PHE A 8 -10.67 7.28 12.34
C PHE A 8 -10.56 6.93 13.83
N ALA A 9 -11.34 7.62 14.66
CA ALA A 9 -11.34 7.39 16.11
C ALA A 9 -11.71 5.94 16.46
N LEU A 10 -12.69 5.36 15.76
CA LEU A 10 -13.07 3.94 15.96
C LEU A 10 -11.94 2.99 15.59
N VAL A 11 -11.24 3.23 14.47
CA VAL A 11 -10.12 2.39 14.04
C VAL A 11 -8.94 2.54 14.99
N ASP A 12 -8.62 3.75 15.41
CA ASP A 12 -7.54 4.04 16.37
C ASP A 12 -7.80 3.40 17.74
N ASP A 13 -9.03 3.49 18.26
CA ASP A 13 -9.42 2.83 19.51
C ASP A 13 -9.30 1.30 19.39
N ASN A 14 -9.74 0.73 18.27
CA ASN A 14 -9.64 -0.71 18.04
C ASN A 14 -8.18 -1.19 17.96
N LEU A 15 -7.31 -0.43 17.30
CA LEU A 15 -5.88 -0.71 17.21
C LEU A 15 -5.16 -0.52 18.56
N ALA A 16 -5.58 0.44 19.37
CA ALA A 16 -5.04 0.65 20.71
C ALA A 16 -5.38 -0.53 21.64
N GLN A 17 -6.60 -1.06 21.55
CA GLN A 17 -7.04 -2.19 22.39
C GLN A 17 -6.50 -3.53 21.92
N TYR A 18 -6.37 -3.71 20.60
CA TYR A 18 -6.06 -5.00 19.99
C TYR A 18 -5.06 -4.82 18.83
N PRO A 19 -3.79 -4.49 19.12
CA PRO A 19 -2.82 -4.10 18.10
C PRO A 19 -2.35 -5.26 17.21
N ASN A 20 -2.51 -6.51 17.66
CA ASN A 20 -1.97 -7.69 16.99
C ASN A 20 -3.09 -8.51 16.31
N TYR A 21 -2.71 -9.31 15.31
CA TYR A 21 -3.59 -10.30 14.65
C TYR A 21 -4.91 -9.72 14.13
N GLY A 22 -4.80 -8.70 13.28
CA GLY A 22 -5.91 -8.13 12.52
C GLY A 22 -5.42 -7.00 11.63
N GLY A 23 -4.58 -7.37 10.67
CA GLY A 23 -3.94 -6.47 9.70
C GLY A 23 -4.93 -5.61 8.92
N GLU A 24 -6.17 -6.08 8.74
CA GLU A 24 -7.26 -5.39 8.05
C GLU A 24 -7.55 -4.01 8.66
N ARG A 25 -7.36 -3.86 9.98
CA ARG A 25 -7.55 -2.58 10.68
C ARG A 25 -6.49 -1.57 10.31
N TYR A 26 -5.26 -2.02 10.14
CA TYR A 26 -4.19 -1.17 9.62
C TYR A 26 -4.43 -0.83 8.14
N TYR A 27 -4.88 -1.77 7.31
CA TYR A 27 -5.20 -1.48 5.91
C TYR A 27 -6.34 -0.47 5.74
N LEU A 28 -7.37 -0.59 6.57
CA LEU A 28 -8.44 0.40 6.61
C LEU A 28 -7.91 1.79 6.99
N ARG A 29 -7.07 1.89 8.03
CA ARG A 29 -6.46 3.17 8.42
C ARG A 29 -5.51 3.70 7.35
N ALA A 30 -4.74 2.83 6.69
CA ALA A 30 -3.86 3.18 5.59
C ALA A 30 -4.64 3.79 4.41
N PHE A 31 -5.76 3.18 4.04
CA PHE A 31 -6.67 3.70 3.02
C PHE A 31 -7.19 5.09 3.40
N MET A 32 -7.58 5.28 4.66
CA MET A 32 -8.04 6.58 5.14
C MET A 32 -6.93 7.63 5.15
N TYR A 33 -5.70 7.28 5.54
CA TYR A 33 -4.55 8.18 5.45
C TYR A 33 -4.24 8.57 4.00
N TYR A 34 -4.32 7.62 3.07
CA TYR A 34 -4.18 7.92 1.64
C TYR A 34 -5.21 8.95 1.17
N GLN A 35 -6.48 8.78 1.56
CA GLN A 35 -7.55 9.74 1.22
C GLN A 35 -7.34 11.14 1.81
N LEU A 36 -6.59 11.26 2.90
CA LEU A 36 -6.21 12.54 3.51
C LEU A 36 -4.92 13.14 2.92
N GLY A 37 -4.25 12.45 1.99
CA GLY A 37 -2.94 12.87 1.47
C GLY A 37 -1.76 12.58 2.42
N GLU A 38 -1.99 11.77 3.45
CA GLU A 38 -1.01 11.40 4.48
C GLU A 38 -0.25 10.13 4.05
N TYR A 39 0.43 10.19 2.89
CA TYR A 39 0.94 9.00 2.19
C TYR A 39 1.97 8.20 3.00
N GLU A 40 2.85 8.85 3.75
CA GLU A 40 3.84 8.16 4.59
C GLU A 40 3.19 7.42 5.77
N LYS A 41 2.11 7.96 6.33
CA LYS A 41 1.32 7.27 7.35
C LYS A 41 0.60 6.07 6.73
N ALA A 42 0.08 6.23 5.52
CA ALA A 42 -0.53 5.11 4.79
C ALA A 42 0.47 3.98 4.51
N ARG A 43 1.71 4.29 4.07
CA ARG A 43 2.78 3.29 3.90
C ARG A 43 3.11 2.58 5.21
N THR A 44 3.25 3.35 6.29
CA THR A 44 3.56 2.79 7.61
C THR A 44 2.49 1.81 8.05
N ASP A 45 1.22 2.17 7.93
CA ASP A 45 0.11 1.27 8.28
C ASP A 45 0.01 0.06 7.35
N LEU A 46 0.29 0.22 6.05
CA LEU A 46 0.34 -0.91 5.12
C LEU A 46 1.40 -1.93 5.56
N MET A 47 2.59 -1.47 5.96
CA MET A 47 3.65 -2.33 6.49
C MET A 47 3.26 -3.00 7.81
N LEU A 48 2.68 -2.25 8.74
CA LEU A 48 2.23 -2.79 10.03
C LEU A 48 1.12 -3.83 9.84
N GLY A 49 0.18 -3.58 8.94
CA GLY A 49 -0.88 -4.51 8.61
C GLY A 49 -0.35 -5.83 8.06
N GLN A 50 0.63 -5.77 7.16
CA GLN A 50 1.28 -6.97 6.61
C GLN A 50 1.96 -7.82 7.68
N GLY A 51 2.58 -7.20 8.69
CA GLY A 51 3.13 -7.93 9.83
C GLY A 51 2.07 -8.61 10.73
N ASN A 52 0.79 -8.30 10.54
CA ASN A 52 -0.33 -8.68 11.41
C ASN A 52 -1.42 -9.50 10.72
N VAL A 53 -1.17 -10.02 9.52
CA VAL A 53 -2.09 -10.87 8.76
C VAL A 53 -1.33 -12.01 8.07
N TRP A 54 -2.02 -13.11 7.79
CA TRP A 54 -1.42 -14.31 7.19
C TRP A 54 -1.49 -14.35 5.67
N ALA A 55 -2.39 -13.55 5.09
CA ALA A 55 -2.58 -13.37 3.66
C ALA A 55 -2.53 -11.87 3.34
N PHE A 56 -2.27 -11.50 2.09
CA PHE A 56 -2.33 -10.11 1.66
C PHE A 56 -3.71 -9.88 1.02
N PRO A 57 -4.68 -9.31 1.75
CA PRO A 57 -6.06 -9.27 1.27
C PRO A 57 -6.27 -8.09 0.30
N ALA A 58 -7.40 -8.11 -0.39
CA ALA A 58 -7.76 -7.09 -1.38
C ALA A 58 -7.68 -5.64 -0.87
N GLU A 59 -7.93 -5.38 0.43
CA GLU A 59 -7.78 -4.06 1.03
C GLU A 59 -6.33 -3.56 0.98
N ALA A 60 -5.38 -4.44 1.26
CA ALA A 60 -3.96 -4.11 1.30
C ALA A 60 -3.43 -3.85 -0.12
N GLU A 61 -3.88 -4.66 -1.08
CA GLU A 61 -3.53 -4.54 -2.49
C GLU A 61 -4.09 -3.24 -3.10
N LEU A 62 -5.32 -2.87 -2.76
CA LEU A 62 -5.90 -1.59 -3.17
C LEU A 62 -5.08 -0.39 -2.67
N VAL A 63 -4.67 -0.41 -1.40
CA VAL A 63 -3.83 0.66 -0.83
C VAL A 63 -2.45 0.68 -1.49
N ALA A 64 -1.84 -0.49 -1.72
CA ALA A 64 -0.57 -0.60 -2.42
C ALA A 64 -0.64 -0.03 -3.85
N ALA A 65 -1.72 -0.31 -4.58
CA ALA A 65 -1.95 0.22 -5.91
C ALA A 65 -2.01 1.75 -5.91
N TYR A 66 -2.80 2.32 -5.00
CA TYR A 66 -2.94 3.77 -4.85
C TYR A 66 -1.62 4.47 -4.49
N LEU A 67 -0.84 3.91 -3.57
CA LEU A 67 0.48 4.44 -3.26
C LEU A 67 1.45 4.35 -4.45
N ALA A 68 1.41 3.26 -5.21
CA ALA A 68 2.21 3.13 -6.43
C ALA A 68 1.81 4.14 -7.51
N TYR A 69 0.52 4.39 -7.71
CA TYR A 69 0.05 5.44 -8.61
C TYR A 69 0.47 6.84 -8.14
N HIS A 70 0.41 7.10 -6.84
CA HIS A 70 0.88 8.35 -6.26
C HIS A 70 2.38 8.57 -6.54
N ASP A 71 3.20 7.50 -6.47
CA ASP A 71 4.62 7.54 -6.77
C ASP A 71 4.93 7.65 -8.28
N GLY A 72 3.90 7.71 -9.14
CA GLY A 72 4.05 7.71 -10.59
C GLY A 72 4.43 6.34 -11.17
N ASN A 73 4.43 5.27 -10.37
CA ASN A 73 4.73 3.92 -10.82
C ASN A 73 3.45 3.22 -11.29
N LYS A 74 3.03 3.56 -12.52
CA LYS A 74 1.78 3.04 -13.11
C LYS A 74 1.77 1.51 -13.22
N ASP A 75 2.87 0.90 -13.65
CA ASP A 75 2.92 -0.56 -13.87
C ASP A 75 2.74 -1.31 -12.55
N LEU A 76 3.38 -0.84 -11.48
CA LEU A 76 3.20 -1.42 -10.14
C LEU A 76 1.79 -1.17 -9.59
N GLY A 77 1.22 0.01 -9.87
CA GLY A 77 -0.16 0.31 -9.50
C GLY A 77 -1.16 -0.61 -10.19
N ASP A 78 -1.01 -0.81 -11.50
CA ASP A 78 -1.88 -1.71 -12.28
C ASP A 78 -1.74 -3.17 -11.85
N TYR A 79 -0.53 -3.60 -11.49
CA TYR A 79 -0.28 -4.92 -10.92
C TYR A 79 -1.10 -5.12 -9.64
N TRP A 80 -0.91 -4.26 -8.63
CA TRP A 80 -1.59 -4.41 -7.35
C TRP A 80 -3.11 -4.24 -7.46
N LEU A 81 -3.59 -3.37 -8.34
CA LEU A 81 -5.02 -3.21 -8.56
C LEU A 81 -5.64 -4.44 -9.25
N GLY A 82 -4.87 -5.11 -10.10
CA GLY A 82 -5.22 -6.41 -10.67
C GLY A 82 -5.34 -7.50 -9.60
N GLU A 83 -4.36 -7.61 -8.71
CA GLU A 83 -4.41 -8.57 -7.58
C GLU A 83 -5.62 -8.28 -6.67
N ALA A 84 -5.82 -7.00 -6.30
CA ALA A 84 -6.96 -6.56 -5.48
C ALA A 84 -8.30 -7.00 -6.07
N TYR A 85 -8.41 -7.03 -7.40
CA TYR A 85 -9.61 -7.46 -8.10
C TYR A 85 -9.84 -8.98 -8.02
N LEU A 86 -8.76 -9.76 -8.08
CA LEU A 86 -8.79 -11.22 -8.00
C LEU A 86 -9.11 -11.70 -6.58
N GLU A 87 -8.65 -10.99 -5.56
CA GLU A 87 -8.89 -11.29 -4.14
C GLU A 87 -10.24 -10.77 -3.62
N ARG A 88 -11.08 -10.18 -4.47
CA ARG A 88 -12.41 -9.70 -4.06
C ARG A 88 -13.29 -10.83 -3.54
N HIS A 89 -13.92 -10.59 -2.41
CA HIS A 89 -14.87 -11.52 -1.81
C HIS A 89 -16.06 -10.79 -1.14
N PRO A 90 -17.19 -11.47 -0.87
CA PRO A 90 -18.36 -10.82 -0.27
C PRO A 90 -18.10 -10.15 1.09
N MET A 91 -17.19 -10.71 1.90
CA MET A 91 -16.86 -10.15 3.22
C MET A 91 -16.10 -8.81 3.18
N LEU A 92 -15.48 -8.44 2.04
CA LEU A 92 -14.84 -7.13 1.82
C LEU A 92 -15.88 -5.98 1.85
N GLY A 93 -17.15 -6.32 1.71
CA GLY A 93 -18.25 -5.38 1.73
C GLY A 93 -18.50 -4.73 0.35
N PRO A 94 -19.71 -4.22 0.12
CA PRO A 94 -20.12 -3.77 -1.22
C PRO A 94 -19.37 -2.53 -1.69
N TYR A 95 -18.94 -1.66 -0.76
CA TYR A 95 -18.24 -0.43 -1.12
C TYR A 95 -16.88 -0.70 -1.76
N LEU A 96 -15.99 -1.43 -1.07
CA LEU A 96 -14.64 -1.72 -1.56
C LEU A 96 -14.68 -2.64 -2.80
N ASN A 97 -15.59 -3.62 -2.83
CA ASN A 97 -15.78 -4.46 -4.02
C ASN A 97 -16.12 -3.65 -5.28
N ASN A 98 -16.99 -2.64 -5.15
CA ASN A 98 -17.38 -1.76 -6.24
C ASN A 98 -16.29 -0.77 -6.60
N LEU A 99 -15.57 -0.25 -5.60
CA LEU A 99 -14.44 0.65 -5.80
C LEU A 99 -13.38 -0.04 -6.66
N ILE A 100 -12.90 -1.22 -6.25
CA ILE A 100 -11.87 -1.98 -6.98
C ILE A 100 -12.30 -2.26 -8.42
N ALA A 101 -13.54 -2.71 -8.65
CA ALA A 101 -14.04 -2.93 -10.02
C ALA A 101 -14.08 -1.65 -10.86
N THR A 102 -14.46 -0.52 -10.24
CA THR A 102 -14.51 0.78 -10.92
C THR A 102 -13.11 1.23 -11.30
N GLU A 103 -12.14 1.10 -10.39
CA GLU A 103 -10.75 1.47 -10.61
C GLU A 103 -10.11 0.61 -11.71
N VAL A 104 -10.28 -0.73 -11.67
CA VAL A 104 -9.79 -1.62 -12.74
C VAL A 104 -10.29 -1.19 -14.12
N LYS A 105 -11.58 -0.87 -14.21
CA LYS A 105 -12.18 -0.39 -15.45
C LYS A 105 -11.65 0.99 -15.87
N ALA A 106 -11.49 1.91 -14.91
CA ALA A 106 -11.00 3.26 -15.17
C ALA A 106 -9.55 3.25 -15.69
N HIS A 107 -8.73 2.33 -15.17
CA HIS A 107 -7.33 2.16 -15.56
C HIS A 107 -7.15 1.30 -16.82
N GLY A 108 -8.24 0.74 -17.37
CA GLY A 108 -8.18 -0.13 -18.56
C GLY A 108 -7.44 -1.44 -18.31
N ILE A 109 -7.40 -1.90 -17.06
CA ILE A 109 -6.65 -3.11 -16.67
C ILE A 109 -7.40 -4.33 -17.20
N THR A 110 -6.70 -5.14 -18.00
CA THR A 110 -7.20 -6.44 -18.42
C THR A 110 -6.86 -7.47 -17.36
N ILE A 111 -7.86 -7.92 -16.62
CA ILE A 111 -7.71 -8.99 -15.63
C ILE A 111 -7.44 -10.28 -16.39
N ARG A 112 -6.22 -10.80 -16.29
CA ARG A 112 -5.94 -12.15 -16.76
C ARG A 112 -6.53 -13.11 -15.74
N GLU A 113 -7.47 -13.95 -16.19
CA GLU A 113 -7.94 -15.06 -15.36
C GLU A 113 -6.72 -15.91 -14.99
N TYR A 114 -6.35 -15.91 -13.71
CA TYR A 114 -5.25 -16.71 -13.21
C TYR A 114 -5.67 -18.17 -13.32
N THR A 115 -5.00 -18.94 -14.18
CA THR A 115 -5.07 -20.41 -14.08
C THR A 115 -4.10 -20.79 -12.97
N PRO A 116 -4.56 -21.28 -11.81
CA PRO A 116 -3.66 -21.51 -10.68
C PRO A 116 -2.60 -22.54 -11.07
N ASP A 117 -1.34 -22.11 -11.14
CA ASP A 117 -0.22 -23.02 -11.11
C ASP A 117 0.07 -23.34 -9.63
N TRP A 118 -0.56 -24.41 -9.16
CA TRP A 118 -0.40 -24.91 -7.79
C TRP A 118 1.05 -25.27 -7.41
N SER A 119 2.01 -25.18 -8.33
CA SER A 119 3.43 -25.41 -8.05
C SER A 119 4.16 -24.23 -7.40
N ALA A 120 3.57 -23.03 -7.37
CA ALA A 120 4.24 -21.82 -6.89
C ALA A 120 3.46 -21.09 -5.79
N ILE A 121 3.49 -21.61 -4.55
CA ILE A 121 3.16 -20.79 -3.37
C ILE A 121 4.35 -19.85 -3.13
N ARG A 122 4.31 -18.64 -3.68
CA ARG A 122 5.20 -17.54 -3.25
C ARG A 122 4.35 -16.46 -2.62
N THR A 123 4.52 -16.25 -1.32
CA THR A 123 4.06 -15.01 -0.67
C THR A 123 4.93 -13.87 -1.22
N PRO A 124 4.39 -12.88 -1.95
CA PRO A 124 5.17 -11.73 -2.37
C PRO A 124 5.68 -10.97 -1.13
N ASN A 125 6.98 -10.66 -1.09
CA ASN A 125 7.57 -9.88 -0.01
C ASN A 125 7.59 -8.39 -0.38
N LEU A 126 6.56 -7.65 0.02
CA LEU A 126 6.44 -6.20 -0.20
C LEU A 126 7.59 -5.35 0.36
N LEU A 127 8.36 -5.84 1.34
CA LEU A 127 9.51 -5.10 1.89
C LEU A 127 10.55 -4.78 0.81
N GLN A 128 10.64 -5.59 -0.25
CA GLN A 128 11.55 -5.33 -1.37
C GLN A 128 11.07 -4.17 -2.26
N PHE A 129 9.78 -3.83 -2.25
CA PHE A 129 9.17 -2.83 -3.12
C PHE A 129 8.93 -1.48 -2.43
N LEU A 130 8.87 -1.46 -1.09
CA LEU A 130 8.81 -0.23 -0.28
C LEU A 130 10.19 0.33 0.09
N SER A 131 11.26 -0.32 -0.38
CA SER A 131 12.61 0.23 -0.28
C SER A 131 12.67 1.50 -1.12
N THR A 132 12.80 2.66 -0.47
CA THR A 132 13.09 3.91 -1.18
C THR A 132 14.36 3.73 -2.00
N PRO A 133 14.45 4.28 -3.23
CA PRO A 133 15.71 4.27 -3.95
C PRO A 133 16.77 4.88 -3.03
N THR A 134 17.85 4.13 -2.79
CA THR A 134 19.00 4.65 -2.05
C THR A 134 19.42 5.94 -2.76
N PRO A 135 19.49 7.10 -2.08
CA PRO A 135 19.95 8.31 -2.73
C PRO A 135 21.32 8.04 -3.34
N GLU A 136 21.48 8.38 -4.62
CA GLU A 136 22.79 8.27 -5.26
C GLU A 136 23.82 8.99 -4.39
N PRO A 137 24.99 8.36 -4.12
CA PRO A 137 26.03 9.04 -3.39
C PRO A 137 26.36 10.33 -4.14
N VAL A 138 26.12 11.47 -3.48
CA VAL A 138 26.54 12.76 -4.00
C VAL A 138 28.04 12.65 -4.27
N PRO A 139 28.51 12.87 -5.51
CA PRO A 139 29.94 12.86 -5.80
C PRO A 139 30.60 13.79 -4.78
N LEU A 140 31.62 13.30 -4.08
CA LEU A 140 32.44 14.13 -3.22
C LEU A 140 33.04 15.23 -4.11
N GLY A 141 32.38 16.38 -4.18
CA GLY A 141 32.93 17.56 -4.77
C GLY A 141 34.26 17.80 -4.09
N THR A 142 35.32 17.90 -4.89
CA THR A 142 36.67 18.24 -4.45
C THR A 142 36.59 19.36 -3.42
N GLN A 143 36.81 18.99 -2.16
CA GLN A 143 36.93 19.93 -1.07
C GLN A 143 38.18 20.75 -1.37
N GLU A 144 38.00 21.94 -1.95
CA GLU A 144 39.11 22.87 -2.12
C GLU A 144 39.68 23.16 -0.74
N SER A 145 40.92 22.74 -0.53
CA SER A 145 41.64 23.01 0.71
C SER A 145 41.79 24.52 0.86
N PRO A 146 41.45 25.12 2.02
CA PRO A 146 41.67 26.54 2.22
C PRO A 146 43.18 26.81 2.17
N VAL A 147 43.60 27.66 1.23
CA VAL A 147 44.95 28.21 1.17
C VAL A 147 45.14 29.10 2.39
N ILE A 148 45.88 28.62 3.39
CA ILE A 148 46.41 29.46 4.46
C ILE A 148 47.62 30.20 3.89
N MET A 149 47.48 31.50 3.62
CA MET A 149 48.63 32.37 3.35
C MET A 149 49.18 32.89 4.69
N ASN A 150 50.49 32.69 4.89
CA ASN A 150 51.28 33.31 5.95
C ASN A 150 51.64 34.76 5.61
#